data_AF-A0A257JGU5-F1
#
_entry.id   AF-A0A257JGU5-F1
#
_cell.length_a   1.000
_cell.length_b   1.000
_cell.length_c   1.000
_cell.angle_alpha   90.00
_cell.angle_beta   90.00
_cell.angle_gamma   90.00
#
_symmetry.space_group_name_H-M   'P 1'
#
loop_
_entity.id
_entity.type
_entity.pdbx_description
1 polymer ?
#
loop_
_entity_poly.entity_id
_entity_poly.type
_entity_poly.pdbx_seq_one_letter_code
_entity_poly.pdbx_strand_id
1 'polypeptide(L)'
;MLAQQLFNALSLGGVYAVFALGFTLVFGVLGVVNLSHGAVFMLGAYAALEAVTRLNLPLGAALAFAFAVSGVVGLLVDVLVLRPLRARNAPHLIPMIATIGIGISLNSLAQGLFGAENRRFPRELLPQGTLHFAGLDATALELGIILLSLLLMTVLLLTLGKTQLGRALRAIAESPKAALLLGINVEGLFMLTSFVAAGLGGVAGVLIGLYSNALFPLMGQPVLHKGIAVIILGGMG
;
A
#
# COMPACT_ATOMS: atom_id res chain seq x y z
N MET A 1 7.38 -23.13 19.89
CA MET A 1 7.30 -23.41 18.45
C MET A 1 6.02 -22.83 17.83
N LEU A 2 4.82 -23.38 18.07
CA LEU A 2 3.58 -22.87 17.46
C LEU A 2 3.24 -21.42 17.84
N ALA A 3 3.39 -21.04 19.13
CA ALA A 3 3.10 -19.69 19.59
C ALA A 3 3.99 -18.62 18.90
N GLN A 4 5.27 -18.92 18.70
CA GLN A 4 6.18 -18.04 17.95
C GLN A 4 5.77 -17.93 16.48
N GLN A 5 5.38 -19.05 15.84
CA GLN A 5 4.93 -19.01 14.44
C GLN A 5 3.64 -18.19 14.28
N LEU A 6 2.72 -18.28 15.24
CA LEU A 6 1.51 -17.44 15.27
C LEU A 6 1.87 -15.96 15.44
N PHE A 7 2.83 -15.64 16.28
CA PHE A 7 3.30 -14.27 16.48
C PHE A 7 3.96 -13.70 15.20
N ASN A 8 4.84 -14.47 14.57
CA ASN A 8 5.47 -14.10 13.30
C ASN A 8 4.42 -13.93 12.19
N ALA A 9 3.42 -14.82 12.14
CA ALA A 9 2.31 -14.74 11.20
C ALA A 9 1.44 -13.50 11.44
N LEU A 10 1.23 -13.09 12.70
CA LEU A 10 0.49 -11.87 13.03
C LEU A 10 1.23 -10.61 12.54
N SER A 11 2.54 -10.55 12.77
CA SER A 11 3.38 -9.45 12.29
C SER A 11 3.39 -9.37 10.76
N LEU A 12 3.76 -10.46 10.08
CA LEU A 12 3.81 -10.49 8.62
C LEU A 12 2.41 -10.33 7.98
N GLY A 13 1.38 -10.91 8.61
CA GLY A 13 -0.01 -10.74 8.25
C GLY A 13 -0.47 -9.30 8.34
N GLY A 14 0.00 -8.55 9.34
CA GLY A 14 -0.23 -7.11 9.46
C GLY A 14 0.28 -6.32 8.26
N VAL A 15 1.48 -6.65 7.74
CA VAL A 15 2.01 -6.04 6.51
C VAL A 15 1.12 -6.34 5.30
N TYR A 16 0.74 -7.60 5.13
CA TYR A 16 -0.13 -8.03 4.03
C TYR A 16 -1.52 -7.42 4.13
N ALA A 17 -2.03 -7.23 5.33
CA ALA A 17 -3.31 -6.59 5.56
C ALA A 17 -3.25 -5.10 5.22
N VAL A 18 -2.20 -4.35 5.60
CA VAL A 18 -2.06 -2.93 5.17
C VAL A 18 -1.98 -2.81 3.65
N PHE A 19 -1.22 -3.70 2.99
CA PHE A 19 -1.17 -3.77 1.54
C PHE A 19 -2.56 -4.05 0.94
N ALA A 20 -3.24 -5.07 1.46
CA ALA A 20 -4.56 -5.47 0.99
C ALA A 20 -5.59 -4.36 1.22
N LEU A 21 -5.55 -3.61 2.32
CA LEU A 21 -6.45 -2.47 2.58
C LEU A 21 -6.32 -1.37 1.53
N GLY A 22 -5.09 -1.01 1.15
CA GLY A 22 -4.88 -0.05 0.07
C GLY A 22 -5.46 -0.59 -1.24
N PHE A 23 -5.19 -1.87 -1.51
CA PHE A 23 -5.62 -2.51 -2.74
C PHE A 23 -7.16 -2.74 -2.81
N THR A 24 -7.83 -3.06 -1.69
CA THR A 24 -9.31 -3.14 -1.59
C THR A 24 -9.94 -1.78 -1.75
N LEU A 25 -9.33 -0.72 -1.24
CA LEU A 25 -9.84 0.64 -1.39
C LEU A 25 -9.89 1.05 -2.87
N VAL A 26 -8.85 0.72 -3.65
CA VAL A 26 -8.86 0.96 -5.10
C VAL A 26 -9.94 0.12 -5.77
N PHE A 27 -9.95 -1.19 -5.51
CA PHE A 27 -10.88 -2.09 -6.19
C PHE A 27 -12.34 -1.75 -5.85
N GLY A 28 -12.68 -1.59 -4.57
CA GLY A 28 -14.05 -1.36 -4.12
C GLY A 28 -14.62 -0.01 -4.55
N VAL A 29 -13.78 1.01 -4.74
CA VAL A 29 -14.25 2.33 -5.20
C VAL A 29 -14.18 2.46 -6.72
N LEU A 30 -13.06 2.08 -7.35
CA LEU A 30 -12.86 2.29 -8.79
C LEU A 30 -13.38 1.12 -9.64
N GLY A 31 -13.64 -0.05 -9.05
CA GLY A 31 -14.03 -1.27 -9.78
C GLY A 31 -12.90 -1.86 -10.64
N VAL A 32 -11.64 -1.50 -10.38
CA VAL A 32 -10.48 -1.87 -11.20
C VAL A 32 -9.39 -2.50 -10.34
N VAL A 33 -8.87 -3.63 -10.81
CA VAL A 33 -7.68 -4.28 -10.24
C VAL A 33 -6.42 -3.56 -10.73
N ASN A 34 -5.84 -2.71 -9.88
CA ASN A 34 -4.62 -1.96 -10.23
C ASN A 34 -3.34 -2.80 -9.99
N LEU A 35 -2.86 -3.51 -11.01
CA LEU A 35 -1.70 -4.39 -10.89
C LEU A 35 -0.36 -3.65 -10.77
N SER A 36 -0.34 -2.32 -10.89
CA SER A 36 0.85 -1.51 -10.59
C SER A 36 1.10 -1.35 -9.09
N HIS A 37 0.14 -1.71 -8.23
CA HIS A 37 0.21 -1.46 -6.78
C HIS A 37 1.46 -2.05 -6.11
N GLY A 38 1.92 -3.23 -6.57
CA GLY A 38 3.19 -3.82 -6.11
C GLY A 38 4.42 -2.97 -6.46
N ALA A 39 4.45 -2.32 -7.62
CA ALA A 39 5.53 -1.41 -7.98
C ALA A 39 5.50 -0.11 -7.15
N VAL A 40 4.31 0.40 -6.87
CA VAL A 40 4.11 1.58 -5.99
C VAL A 40 4.54 1.30 -4.55
N PHE A 41 4.25 0.09 -4.06
CA PHE A 41 4.74 -0.44 -2.79
C PHE A 41 6.27 -0.46 -2.73
N MET A 42 6.93 -0.95 -3.79
CA MET A 42 8.38 -0.95 -3.91
C MET A 42 8.94 0.48 -3.90
N LEU A 43 8.34 1.40 -4.67
CA LEU A 43 8.78 2.80 -4.70
C LEU A 43 8.65 3.49 -3.34
N GLY A 44 7.61 3.18 -2.57
CA GLY A 44 7.47 3.72 -1.21
C GLY A 44 8.59 3.28 -0.28
N ALA A 45 9.03 2.02 -0.39
CA ALA A 45 10.17 1.52 0.38
C ALA A 45 11.47 2.23 0.00
N TYR A 46 11.74 2.41 -1.30
CA TYR A 46 12.90 3.17 -1.76
C TYR A 46 12.83 4.65 -1.34
N ALA A 47 11.65 5.26 -1.40
CA ALA A 47 11.46 6.63 -0.95
C ALA A 47 11.76 6.79 0.55
N ALA A 48 11.30 5.86 1.40
CA ALA A 48 11.66 5.84 2.81
C ALA A 48 13.17 5.63 3.02
N LEU A 49 13.79 4.73 2.25
CA LEU A 49 15.23 4.49 2.37
C LEU A 49 16.00 5.77 2.08
N GLU A 50 15.70 6.44 0.97
CA GLU A 50 16.35 7.71 0.60
C GLU A 50 16.05 8.83 1.60
N ALA A 51 14.85 8.87 2.17
CA ALA A 51 14.50 9.80 3.24
C ALA A 51 15.34 9.58 4.52
N VAL A 52 15.59 8.33 4.88
CA VAL A 52 16.47 8.03 6.01
C VAL A 52 17.93 8.35 5.67
N THR A 53 18.43 7.87 4.54
CA THR A 53 19.88 7.89 4.27
C THR A 53 20.39 9.24 3.78
N ARG A 54 19.61 9.98 2.99
CA ARG A 54 20.03 11.30 2.46
C ARG A 54 19.48 12.46 3.27
N LEU A 55 18.25 12.35 3.75
CA LEU A 55 17.60 13.43 4.50
C LEU A 55 17.73 13.27 6.02
N ASN A 56 18.32 12.15 6.50
CA ASN A 56 18.48 11.84 7.92
C ASN A 56 17.16 11.92 8.71
N LEU A 57 16.04 11.60 8.05
CA LEU A 57 14.72 11.64 8.68
C LEU A 57 14.53 10.45 9.62
N PRO A 58 13.88 10.64 10.78
CA PRO A 58 13.51 9.54 11.66
C PRO A 58 12.48 8.64 10.98
N LEU A 59 12.39 7.37 11.43
CA LEU A 59 11.53 6.36 10.80
C LEU A 59 10.07 6.81 10.63
N GLY A 60 9.50 7.50 11.62
CA GLY A 60 8.13 8.03 11.53
C GLY A 60 7.95 9.04 10.38
N ALA A 61 8.91 9.94 10.19
CA ALA A 61 8.91 10.90 9.09
C ALA A 61 9.19 10.21 7.74
N ALA A 62 10.04 9.19 7.71
CA ALA A 62 10.28 8.39 6.51
C ALA A 62 9.03 7.60 6.08
N LEU A 63 8.23 7.09 7.02
CA LEU A 63 6.93 6.46 6.73
C LEU A 63 5.92 7.46 6.14
N ALA A 64 5.85 8.67 6.70
CA ALA A 64 5.00 9.74 6.15
C ALA A 64 5.47 10.17 4.75
N PHE A 65 6.79 10.25 4.53
CA PHE A 65 7.37 10.54 3.23
C PHE A 65 7.07 9.45 2.20
N ALA A 66 7.20 8.17 2.57
CA ALA A 66 6.82 7.05 1.72
C ALA A 66 5.32 7.07 1.38
N PHE A 67 4.47 7.36 2.35
CA PHE A 67 3.03 7.53 2.13
C PHE A 67 2.75 8.64 1.10
N ALA A 68 3.41 9.80 1.26
CA ALA A 68 3.23 10.93 0.35
C ALA A 68 3.74 10.62 -1.06
N VAL A 69 4.95 10.08 -1.21
CA VAL A 69 5.55 9.76 -2.51
C VAL A 69 4.74 8.69 -3.23
N SER A 70 4.43 7.57 -2.55
CA SER A 70 3.60 6.52 -3.14
C SER A 70 2.20 7.05 -3.46
N GLY A 71 1.62 7.88 -2.59
CA GLY A 71 0.33 8.52 -2.85
C GLY A 71 0.33 9.39 -4.10
N VAL A 72 1.35 10.22 -4.29
CA VAL A 72 1.52 11.03 -5.52
C VAL A 72 1.67 10.12 -6.74
N VAL A 73 2.46 9.04 -6.65
CA VAL A 73 2.58 8.08 -7.75
C VAL A 73 1.21 7.45 -8.07
N GLY A 74 0.44 7.03 -7.07
CA GLY A 74 -0.90 6.50 -7.25
C GLY A 74 -1.87 7.49 -7.90
N LEU A 75 -1.82 8.75 -7.47
CA LEU A 75 -2.58 9.85 -8.05
C LEU A 75 -2.19 10.06 -9.52
N LEU A 76 -0.90 10.04 -9.85
CA LEU A 76 -0.43 10.16 -11.24
C LEU A 76 -0.91 8.99 -12.09
N VAL A 77 -0.89 7.76 -11.57
CA VAL A 77 -1.43 6.60 -12.28
C VAL A 77 -2.93 6.76 -12.52
N ASP A 78 -3.68 7.26 -11.54
CA ASP A 78 -5.11 7.53 -11.73
C ASP A 78 -5.34 8.59 -12.81
N VAL A 79 -4.73 9.77 -12.68
CA VAL A 79 -4.96 10.91 -13.58
C VAL A 79 -4.48 10.62 -15.01
N LEU A 80 -3.34 9.95 -15.16
CA LEU A 80 -2.71 9.73 -16.47
C LEU A 80 -3.20 8.47 -17.18
N VAL A 81 -3.69 7.47 -16.44
CA VAL A 81 -4.03 6.16 -17.00
C VAL A 81 -5.47 5.77 -16.71
N LEU A 82 -5.87 5.71 -15.43
CA LEU A 82 -7.17 5.16 -15.07
C LEU A 82 -8.32 6.10 -15.46
N ARG A 83 -8.19 7.40 -15.18
CA ARG A 83 -9.18 8.43 -15.50
C ARG A 83 -9.46 8.52 -17.01
N PRO A 84 -8.46 8.59 -17.91
CA PRO A 84 -8.71 8.57 -19.35
C PRO A 84 -9.40 7.30 -19.83
N LEU A 85 -9.02 6.13 -19.31
CA LEU A 85 -9.64 4.85 -19.67
C LEU A 85 -11.10 4.78 -19.17
N ARG A 86 -11.35 5.28 -17.96
CA ARG A 86 -12.69 5.40 -17.36
C ARG A 86 -13.58 6.33 -18.19
N ALA A 87 -13.07 7.50 -18.59
CA ALA A 87 -13.80 8.46 -19.42
C ALA A 87 -14.19 7.89 -20.80
N ARG A 88 -13.43 6.91 -21.31
CA ARG A 88 -13.70 6.22 -22.57
C ARG A 88 -14.58 4.97 -22.41
N ASN A 89 -15.07 4.68 -21.19
CA ASN A 89 -15.81 3.45 -20.86
C ASN A 89 -15.06 2.18 -21.32
N ALA A 90 -13.74 2.15 -21.13
CA ALA A 90 -12.94 1.00 -21.51
C ALA A 90 -13.39 -0.26 -20.75
N PRO A 91 -13.46 -1.44 -21.40
CA PRO A 91 -13.72 -2.71 -20.72
C PRO A 91 -12.76 -2.96 -19.55
N HIS A 92 -13.23 -3.61 -18.49
CA HIS A 92 -12.52 -3.82 -17.21
C HIS A 92 -11.11 -4.43 -17.36
N LEU A 93 -10.87 -5.23 -18.42
CA LEU A 93 -9.56 -5.81 -18.69
C LEU A 93 -8.52 -4.79 -19.16
N ILE A 94 -8.93 -3.70 -19.83
CA ILE A 94 -8.01 -2.71 -20.40
C ILE A 94 -7.25 -1.94 -19.29
N PRO A 95 -7.91 -1.41 -18.25
CA PRO A 95 -7.20 -0.82 -17.10
C PRO A 95 -6.25 -1.79 -16.40
N MET A 96 -6.58 -3.09 -16.33
CA MET A 96 -5.68 -4.09 -15.75
C MET A 96 -4.40 -4.23 -16.58
N ILE A 97 -4.52 -4.38 -17.91
CA ILE A 97 -3.37 -4.47 -18.81
C ILE A 97 -2.52 -3.18 -18.76
N ALA A 98 -3.17 -2.02 -18.74
CA ALA A 98 -2.47 -0.74 -18.64
C ALA A 98 -1.67 -0.63 -17.34
N THR A 99 -2.26 -1.04 -16.21
CA THR A 99 -1.57 -1.01 -14.90
C THR A 99 -0.46 -2.06 -14.79
N ILE A 100 -0.52 -3.18 -15.50
CA ILE A 100 0.65 -4.08 -15.66
C ILE A 100 1.79 -3.34 -16.36
N GLY A 101 1.51 -2.65 -17.46
CA GLY A 101 2.51 -1.87 -18.20
C GLY A 101 3.16 -0.77 -17.34
N ILE A 102 2.36 -0.07 -16.53
CA ILE A 102 2.86 0.88 -15.53
C ILE A 102 3.71 0.18 -14.49
N GLY A 103 3.27 -0.96 -13.95
CA GLY A 103 4.03 -1.73 -12.96
C GLY A 103 5.40 -2.12 -13.49
N ILE A 104 5.48 -2.64 -14.72
CA ILE A 104 6.75 -2.97 -15.38
C ILE A 104 7.62 -1.71 -15.51
N SER A 105 7.06 -0.61 -16.02
CA SER A 105 7.78 0.65 -16.22
C SER A 105 8.35 1.21 -14.91
N LEU A 106 7.57 1.20 -13.82
CA LEU A 106 8.01 1.64 -12.50
C LEU A 106 9.07 0.73 -11.89
N ASN A 107 8.96 -0.59 -12.09
CA ASN A 107 9.99 -1.55 -11.67
C ASN A 107 11.31 -1.31 -12.42
N SER A 108 11.26 -1.15 -13.74
CA SER A 108 12.43 -0.86 -14.57
C SER A 108 13.05 0.49 -14.22
N LEU A 109 12.22 1.52 -13.96
CA LEU A 109 12.70 2.82 -13.52
C LEU A 109 13.43 2.72 -12.17
N ALA A 110 12.85 2.00 -11.20
CA ALA A 110 13.50 1.79 -9.91
C ALA A 110 14.82 1.02 -10.06
N GLN A 111 14.86 -0.01 -10.91
CA GLN A 111 16.10 -0.74 -11.18
C GLN A 111 17.16 0.14 -11.84
N GLY A 112 16.77 1.04 -12.75
CA GLY A 112 17.69 2.00 -13.38
C GLY A 112 18.22 3.06 -12.41
N LEU A 113 17.38 3.54 -11.47
CA LEU A 113 17.75 4.57 -10.51
C LEU A 113 18.53 4.03 -9.30
N PHE A 114 18.14 2.86 -8.78
CA PHE A 114 18.68 2.31 -7.54
C PHE A 114 19.65 1.14 -7.75
N GLY A 115 19.72 0.59 -8.97
CA GLY A 115 20.47 -0.61 -9.29
C GLY A 115 19.68 -1.89 -9.01
N ALA A 116 20.27 -3.03 -9.36
CA ALA A 116 19.70 -4.35 -9.12
C ALA A 116 20.11 -4.97 -7.77
N GLU A 117 21.01 -4.31 -7.04
CA GLU A 117 21.54 -4.81 -5.78
C GLU A 117 20.55 -4.63 -4.63
N ASN A 118 20.62 -5.56 -3.66
CA ASN A 118 19.83 -5.46 -2.45
C ASN A 118 20.32 -4.30 -1.58
N ARG A 119 19.45 -3.32 -1.35
CA ARG A 119 19.67 -2.26 -0.36
C ARG A 119 19.03 -2.61 0.97
N ARG A 120 19.50 -1.98 2.04
CA ARG A 120 19.03 -2.22 3.41
C ARG A 120 18.86 -0.92 4.15
N PHE A 121 17.92 -0.90 5.08
CA PHE A 121 17.78 0.20 6.02
C PHE A 121 18.98 0.22 7.00
N PRO A 122 19.45 1.40 7.43
CA PRO A 122 20.47 1.52 8.47
C PRO A 122 20.07 0.80 9.75
N ARG A 123 21.03 0.17 10.43
CA ARG A 123 20.77 -0.67 11.62
C ARG A 123 20.39 0.13 12.85
N GLU A 124 20.68 1.42 12.84
CA GLU A 124 20.47 2.36 13.96
C GLU A 124 19.01 2.84 14.03
N LEU A 125 18.20 2.57 13.01
CA LEU A 125 16.79 3.00 12.94
C LEU A 125 15.87 2.35 13.98
N LEU A 126 16.23 1.15 14.44
CA LEU A 126 15.39 0.34 15.32
C LEU A 126 16.16 -0.04 16.58
N PRO A 127 15.50 -0.03 17.76
CA PRO A 127 16.09 -0.54 18.98
C PRO A 127 16.54 -1.99 18.78
N GLN A 128 17.83 -2.26 18.98
CA GLN A 128 18.39 -3.60 18.90
C GLN A 128 18.13 -4.32 20.23
N GLY A 129 16.92 -4.88 20.36
CA GLY A 129 16.51 -5.63 21.54
C GLY A 129 15.39 -6.62 21.21
N THR A 130 15.54 -7.84 21.69
CA THR A 130 14.48 -8.85 21.70
C THR A 130 13.84 -8.85 23.08
N LEU A 131 12.53 -8.62 23.13
CA LEU A 131 11.75 -8.79 24.35
C LEU A 131 11.39 -10.26 24.48
N HIS A 132 11.92 -10.90 25.52
CA HIS A 132 11.59 -12.27 25.87
C HIS A 132 10.39 -12.25 26.81
N PHE A 133 9.20 -12.64 26.32
CA PHE A 133 7.99 -12.70 27.14
C PHE A 133 7.27 -14.03 26.94
N ALA A 134 7.02 -14.77 28.02
CA ALA A 134 6.28 -16.04 28.00
C ALA A 134 6.78 -17.08 26.97
N GLY A 135 8.10 -17.12 26.71
CA GLY A 135 8.70 -18.04 25.71
C GLY A 135 8.53 -17.59 24.25
N LEU A 136 8.13 -16.34 24.03
CA LEU A 136 8.11 -15.65 22.74
C LEU A 136 9.29 -14.69 22.65
N ASP A 137 9.91 -14.67 21.49
CA ASP A 137 10.92 -13.68 21.11
C ASP A 137 10.22 -12.63 20.25
N ALA A 138 9.93 -11.47 20.85
CA ALA A 138 9.29 -10.36 20.16
C ALA A 138 10.29 -9.24 19.91
N THR A 139 10.49 -8.87 18.65
CA THR A 139 11.30 -7.72 18.30
C THR A 139 10.48 -6.43 18.38
N ALA A 140 11.14 -5.30 18.66
CA ALA A 140 10.50 -3.98 18.59
C ALA A 140 9.89 -3.70 17.20
N LEU A 141 10.49 -4.27 16.13
CA LEU A 141 9.97 -4.20 14.77
C LEU A 141 8.61 -4.90 14.66
N GLU A 142 8.50 -6.15 15.08
CA GLU A 142 7.26 -6.94 14.94
C GLU A 142 6.11 -6.29 15.71
N LEU A 143 6.38 -5.80 16.93
CA LEU A 143 5.40 -5.04 17.69
C LEU A 143 5.01 -3.74 16.98
N GLY A 144 5.99 -3.03 16.41
CA GLY A 144 5.74 -1.82 15.61
C GLY A 144 4.88 -2.08 14.38
N ILE A 145 5.13 -3.18 13.66
CA ILE A 145 4.34 -3.61 12.51
C ILE A 145 2.90 -3.91 12.93
N ILE A 146 2.70 -4.68 14.00
CA ILE A 146 1.37 -5.03 14.50
C ILE A 146 0.62 -3.76 14.93
N LEU A 147 1.25 -2.89 15.73
CA LEU A 147 0.60 -1.67 16.21
C LEU A 147 0.27 -0.71 15.07
N LEU A 148 1.20 -0.49 14.13
CA LEU A 148 0.96 0.40 13.00
C LEU A 148 -0.10 -0.15 12.05
N SER A 149 -0.08 -1.45 11.77
CA SER A 149 -1.07 -2.08 10.90
C SER A 149 -2.47 -2.02 11.50
N LEU A 150 -2.63 -2.31 12.80
CA LEU A 150 -3.89 -2.14 13.52
C LEU A 150 -4.36 -0.68 13.56
N LEU A 151 -3.44 0.26 13.77
CA LEU A 151 -3.75 1.69 13.74
C LEU A 151 -4.29 2.10 12.37
N LEU A 152 -3.60 1.76 11.27
CA LEU A 152 -4.01 2.10 9.91
C LEU A 152 -5.34 1.43 9.53
N MET A 153 -5.54 0.16 9.90
CA MET A 153 -6.82 -0.54 9.75
C MET A 153 -7.94 0.20 10.47
N THR A 154 -7.73 0.53 11.74
CA THR A 154 -8.74 1.19 12.56
C THR A 154 -9.10 2.55 11.99
N VAL A 155 -8.10 3.35 11.61
CA VAL A 155 -8.31 4.67 10.99
C VAL A 155 -9.10 4.52 9.69
N LEU A 156 -8.74 3.59 8.81
CA LEU A 156 -9.45 3.40 7.55
C LEU A 156 -10.89 2.90 7.78
N LEU A 157 -11.08 1.92 8.66
CA LEU A 157 -12.41 1.39 9.00
C LEU A 157 -13.32 2.45 9.61
N LEU A 158 -12.82 3.25 10.54
CA LEU A 158 -13.59 4.37 11.11
C LEU A 158 -13.90 5.42 10.05
N THR A 159 -12.95 5.70 9.16
CA THR A 159 -13.15 6.63 8.05
C THR A 159 -14.25 6.14 7.11
N LEU A 160 -14.21 4.88 6.67
CA LEU A 160 -15.21 4.29 5.79
C LEU A 160 -16.57 4.09 6.47
N GLY A 161 -16.56 3.67 7.73
CA GLY A 161 -17.78 3.34 8.48
C GLY A 161 -18.54 4.56 9.00
N LYS A 162 -17.83 5.56 9.53
CA LYS A 162 -18.41 6.61 10.38
C LYS A 162 -18.31 8.04 9.82
N THR A 163 -17.66 8.27 8.68
CA THR A 163 -17.47 9.64 8.15
C THR A 163 -18.32 9.93 6.91
N GLN A 164 -18.46 11.22 6.57
CA GLN A 164 -19.13 11.65 5.34
C GLN A 164 -18.41 11.17 4.09
N LEU A 165 -17.07 11.16 4.12
CA LEU A 165 -16.24 10.61 3.06
C LEU A 165 -16.56 9.12 2.83
N GLY A 166 -16.65 8.33 3.90
CA GLY A 166 -17.04 6.93 3.80
C GLY A 166 -18.44 6.68 3.24
N ARG A 167 -19.40 7.57 3.54
CA ARG A 167 -20.74 7.54 2.91
C ARG A 167 -20.67 7.84 1.42
N ALA A 168 -19.88 8.84 1.02
CA ALA A 168 -19.70 9.21 -0.38
C ALA A 168 -19.01 8.09 -1.18
N LEU A 169 -17.97 7.45 -0.62
CA LEU A 169 -17.29 6.32 -1.26
C LEU A 169 -18.23 5.11 -1.46
N ARG A 170 -19.05 4.77 -0.46
CA ARG A 170 -20.05 3.70 -0.60
C ARG A 170 -21.12 4.02 -1.64
N ALA A 171 -21.57 5.28 -1.72
CA ALA A 171 -22.49 5.70 -2.78
C ALA A 171 -21.87 5.58 -4.18
N ILE A 172 -20.57 5.88 -4.31
CA ILE A 172 -19.82 5.69 -5.56
C ILE A 172 -19.68 4.21 -5.90
N ALA A 173 -19.38 3.36 -4.92
CA ALA A 173 -19.24 1.91 -5.12
C ALA A 173 -20.54 1.27 -5.65
N GLU A 174 -21.71 1.74 -5.19
CA GLU A 174 -23.02 1.30 -5.70
C GLU A 174 -23.31 1.81 -7.12
N SER A 175 -23.15 3.13 -7.34
CA SER A 175 -23.36 3.70 -8.67
C SER A 175 -22.65 5.05 -8.80
N PRO A 176 -21.50 5.10 -9.50
CA PRO A 176 -20.79 6.36 -9.75
C PRO A 176 -21.67 7.38 -10.50
N LYS A 177 -22.54 6.91 -11.40
CA LYS A 177 -23.47 7.77 -12.14
C LYS A 177 -24.52 8.39 -11.23
N ALA A 178 -25.14 7.61 -10.34
CA ALA A 178 -26.13 8.15 -9.40
C ALA A 178 -25.47 9.11 -8.39
N ALA A 179 -24.30 8.75 -7.86
CA ALA A 179 -23.53 9.61 -6.97
C ALA A 179 -23.22 10.98 -7.60
N LEU A 180 -22.85 11.00 -8.88
CA LEU A 180 -22.62 12.23 -9.63
C LEU A 180 -23.88 13.11 -9.73
N LEU A 181 -25.06 12.51 -9.97
CA LEU A 181 -26.33 13.23 -10.02
C LEU A 181 -26.73 13.82 -8.66
N LEU A 182 -26.24 13.24 -7.57
CA LEU A 182 -26.42 13.74 -6.20
C LEU A 182 -25.36 14.80 -5.81
N GLY A 183 -24.56 15.28 -6.76
CA GLY A 183 -23.56 16.33 -6.54
C GLY A 183 -22.27 15.85 -5.87
N ILE A 184 -22.04 14.55 -5.77
CA ILE A 184 -20.78 14.00 -5.25
C ILE A 184 -19.68 14.20 -6.30
N ASN A 185 -18.55 14.79 -5.90
CA ASN A 185 -17.36 14.89 -6.76
C ASN A 185 -16.68 13.52 -6.90
N VAL A 186 -17.24 12.69 -7.77
CA VAL A 186 -16.77 11.31 -8.02
C VAL A 186 -15.31 11.28 -8.44
N GLU A 187 -14.91 12.16 -9.37
CA GLU A 187 -13.54 12.17 -9.88
C GLU A 187 -12.52 12.60 -8.81
N GLY A 188 -12.88 13.60 -7.98
CA GLY A 188 -12.07 13.99 -6.82
C GLY A 188 -11.88 12.84 -5.82
N LEU A 189 -12.94 12.06 -5.58
CA LEU A 189 -12.87 10.92 -4.68
C LEU A 189 -12.11 9.73 -5.27
N PHE A 190 -12.14 9.51 -6.59
CA PHE A 190 -11.26 8.53 -7.23
C PHE A 190 -9.79 8.89 -7.09
N MET A 191 -9.44 10.15 -7.34
CA MET A 191 -8.07 10.65 -7.17
C MET A 191 -7.60 10.51 -5.71
N LEU A 192 -8.44 10.90 -4.75
CA LEU A 192 -8.14 10.76 -3.31
C LEU A 192 -7.98 9.30 -2.91
N THR A 193 -8.86 8.42 -3.38
CA THR A 193 -8.81 6.98 -3.11
C THR A 193 -7.51 6.39 -3.65
N SER A 194 -7.13 6.72 -4.88
CA SER A 194 -5.88 6.29 -5.49
C SER A 194 -4.65 6.78 -4.72
N PHE A 195 -4.68 8.03 -4.25
CA PHE A 195 -3.61 8.58 -3.40
C PHE A 195 -3.49 7.84 -2.06
N VAL A 196 -4.58 7.69 -1.31
CA VAL A 196 -4.57 7.04 0.01
C VAL A 196 -4.18 5.57 -0.11
N ALA A 197 -4.77 4.86 -1.09
CA ALA A 197 -4.46 3.46 -1.33
C ALA A 197 -2.98 3.26 -1.64
N ALA A 198 -2.45 4.02 -2.59
CA ALA A 198 -1.04 3.96 -2.96
C ALA A 198 -0.12 4.33 -1.80
N GLY A 199 -0.49 5.32 -1.00
CA GLY A 199 0.23 5.69 0.22
C GLY A 199 0.29 4.54 1.25
N LEU A 200 -0.84 3.85 1.50
CA LEU A 200 -0.88 2.66 2.34
C LEU A 200 0.01 1.53 1.79
N GLY A 201 -0.02 1.33 0.46
CA GLY A 201 0.89 0.41 -0.23
C GLY A 201 2.36 0.79 -0.02
N GLY A 202 2.70 2.08 -0.09
CA GLY A 202 4.05 2.58 0.19
C GLY A 202 4.51 2.28 1.61
N VAL A 203 3.64 2.54 2.60
CA VAL A 203 3.90 2.22 4.01
C VAL A 203 4.11 0.73 4.21
N ALA A 204 3.26 -0.12 3.63
CA ALA A 204 3.45 -1.58 3.67
C ALA A 204 4.80 -1.99 3.04
N GLY A 205 5.25 -1.27 2.01
CA GLY A 205 6.56 -1.45 1.39
C GLY A 205 7.72 -1.20 2.34
N VAL A 206 7.63 -0.12 3.13
CA VAL A 206 8.62 0.15 4.19
C VAL A 206 8.62 -0.97 5.22
N LEU A 207 7.44 -1.40 5.67
CA LEU A 207 7.32 -2.46 6.67
C LEU A 207 7.90 -3.79 6.19
N ILE A 208 7.64 -4.19 4.95
CA ILE A 208 8.25 -5.42 4.42
C ILE A 208 9.76 -5.27 4.31
N GLY A 209 10.26 -4.10 3.87
CA GLY A 209 11.69 -3.87 3.66
C GLY A 209 12.46 -3.90 4.97
N LEU A 210 11.86 -3.42 6.07
CA LEU A 210 12.41 -3.55 7.41
C LEU A 210 12.32 -5.00 7.92
N TYR A 211 11.22 -5.71 7.68
CA TYR A 211 11.02 -7.10 8.10
C TYR A 211 11.95 -8.09 7.38
N SER A 212 12.11 -7.96 6.07
CA SER A 212 12.99 -8.80 5.26
C SER A 212 14.46 -8.36 5.31
N ASN A 213 14.72 -7.16 5.83
CA ASN A 213 16.02 -6.48 5.77
C ASN A 213 16.62 -6.46 4.35
N ALA A 214 15.76 -6.29 3.35
CA ALA A 214 16.14 -6.29 1.94
C ALA A 214 15.15 -5.50 1.09
N LEU A 215 15.66 -4.52 0.36
CA LEU A 215 14.95 -3.76 -0.67
C LEU A 215 15.60 -4.07 -2.01
N PHE A 216 14.81 -4.55 -2.95
CA PHE A 216 15.27 -4.90 -4.28
C PHE A 216 14.18 -4.61 -5.31
N PRO A 217 14.55 -4.33 -6.58
CA PRO A 217 13.56 -4.16 -7.63
C PRO A 217 12.66 -5.40 -7.70
N LEU A 218 11.35 -5.23 -7.91
CA LEU A 218 10.34 -6.31 -7.94
C LEU A 218 9.92 -6.88 -6.57
N MET A 219 10.42 -6.37 -5.44
CA MET A 219 10.02 -6.86 -4.10
C MET A 219 8.51 -6.80 -3.82
N GLY A 220 7.77 -5.97 -4.56
CA GLY A 220 6.32 -5.88 -4.45
C GLY A 220 5.53 -6.94 -5.23
N GLN A 221 6.12 -7.68 -6.17
CA GLN A 221 5.38 -8.70 -6.94
C GLN A 221 4.91 -9.88 -6.08
N PRO A 222 5.76 -10.49 -5.22
CA PRO A 222 5.31 -11.57 -4.34
C PRO A 222 4.21 -11.12 -3.39
N VAL A 223 4.27 -9.86 -2.94
CA VAL A 223 3.27 -9.26 -2.05
C VAL A 223 1.97 -8.99 -2.81
N LEU A 224 2.04 -8.53 -4.07
CA LEU A 224 0.87 -8.33 -4.92
C LEU A 224 0.07 -9.62 -5.10
N HIS A 225 0.72 -10.74 -5.39
CA HIS A 225 0.04 -12.04 -5.53
C HIS A 225 -0.67 -12.45 -4.24
N LYS A 226 0.00 -12.29 -3.08
CA LYS A 226 -0.60 -12.56 -1.77
C LYS A 226 -1.75 -11.61 -1.47
N GLY A 227 -1.61 -10.33 -1.79
CA GLY A 227 -2.64 -9.31 -1.61
C GLY A 227 -3.89 -9.62 -2.41
N ILE A 228 -3.76 -10.03 -3.68
CA ILE A 228 -4.90 -10.49 -4.50
C ILE A 228 -5.62 -11.64 -3.80
N ALA A 229 -4.90 -12.65 -3.31
CA ALA A 229 -5.50 -13.76 -2.57
C ALA A 229 -6.25 -13.29 -1.31
N VAL A 230 -5.68 -12.34 -0.56
CA VAL A 230 -6.33 -11.75 0.62
C VAL A 230 -7.62 -11.01 0.26
N ILE A 231 -7.64 -10.23 -0.83
CA ILE A 231 -8.86 -9.53 -1.27
C ILE A 231 -9.95 -10.50 -1.70
N ILE A 232 -9.59 -11.50 -2.50
CA ILE A 232 -10.57 -12.49 -2.97
C ILE A 232 -11.18 -13.24 -1.77
N LEU A 233 -10.37 -13.59 -0.78
CA LEU A 233 -10.84 -14.27 0.44
C LEU A 233 -11.66 -13.33 1.35
N GLY A 234 -11.22 -12.07 1.50
CA GLY A 234 -11.83 -11.08 2.40
C GLY A 234 -13.10 -10.44 1.86
N GLY A 235 -13.45 -10.68 0.59
CA GLY A 235 -14.52 -10.00 -0.12
C GLY A 235 -14.00 -8.81 -0.92
N MET A 236 -14.44 -8.68 -2.16
CA MET A 236 -13.97 -7.66 -3.11
C MET A 236 -14.52 -6.24 -2.83
N GLY A 237 -14.78 -5.90 -1.57
CA GLY A 237 -15.49 -4.67 -1.18
C GLY A 237 -16.98 -4.88 -1.13
#